data_AF-A0A378YCY4-F1
#
_entry.id   AF-A0A378YCY4-F1
#
_cell.length_a   1.000
_cell.length_b   1.000
_cell.length_c   1.000
_cell.angle_alpha   90.00
_cell.angle_beta   90.00
_cell.angle_gamma   90.00
#
_symmetry.space_group_name_H-M   'P 1'
#
loop_
_entity.id
_entity.type
_entity.pdbx_description
1 polymer ?
#
loop_
_entity_poly.entity_id
_entity_poly.type
_entity_poly.pdbx_seq_one_letter_code
_entity_poly.pdbx_strand_id
1 'polypeptide(L)'
;MLDEAKQAVTDRAVTEMASRLDVGDWTEKEKVVLTCRMLAMENHSETLAGQITVRCADGTFLTTPLAVAFDEVEPRHVIRMDDSLRVLEGVGMPNPAVRFHLWVYRRRPDVQSIVHTHPPYVSTLSMTGQPLRVAHMDATPFFDDCAFLKEWPGLPIADDEGEIISSALGKCRSILLAHHGFLAATSSVEETAYLSMLIERAARNQIMAQTMGPVTELNPVLAKESHDFLLQPSIVKASFAMFARRVLRQAPQALKDEA
;
A
#
# COMPACT_ATOMS: atom_id res chain seq x y z
N MET A 1 -4.69 38.27 -2.02
CA MET A 1 -4.64 38.74 -3.42
C MET A 1 -3.59 38.05 -4.29
N LEU A 2 -2.27 38.19 -4.05
CA LEU A 2 -1.24 37.50 -4.88
C LEU A 2 -1.24 35.97 -4.69
N ASP A 3 -1.48 35.48 -3.47
CA ASP A 3 -1.61 34.04 -3.19
C ASP A 3 -2.88 33.42 -3.75
N GLU A 4 -4.03 34.12 -3.68
CA GLU A 4 -5.31 33.60 -4.17
C GLU A 4 -5.32 33.45 -5.70
N ALA A 5 -4.68 34.37 -6.43
CA ALA A 5 -4.55 34.27 -7.87
C ALA A 5 -3.62 33.11 -8.28
N LYS A 6 -2.52 32.89 -7.53
CA LYS A 6 -1.62 31.76 -7.74
C LYS A 6 -2.29 30.43 -7.40
N GLN A 7 -3.08 30.39 -6.33
CA GLN A 7 -3.87 29.23 -5.93
C GLN A 7 -4.92 28.89 -7.01
N ALA A 8 -5.70 29.87 -7.48
CA ALA A 8 -6.72 29.64 -8.51
C ALA A 8 -6.15 29.14 -9.84
N VAL A 9 -4.98 29.64 -10.25
CA VAL A 9 -4.26 29.14 -11.44
C VAL A 9 -3.79 27.70 -11.23
N THR A 10 -3.29 27.39 -10.02
CA THR A 10 -2.87 26.04 -9.64
C THR A 10 -4.08 25.09 -9.65
N ASP A 11 -5.18 25.44 -9.00
CA ASP A 11 -6.40 24.62 -8.93
C ASP A 11 -6.99 24.34 -10.32
N ARG A 12 -6.98 25.34 -11.21
CA ARG A 12 -7.41 25.17 -12.61
C ARG A 12 -6.51 24.21 -13.37
N ALA A 13 -5.18 24.37 -13.25
CA ALA A 13 -4.22 23.47 -13.89
C ALA A 13 -4.35 22.04 -13.38
N VAL A 14 -4.57 21.86 -12.07
CA VAL A 14 -4.80 20.57 -11.43
C VAL A 14 -6.10 19.92 -11.91
N THR A 15 -7.17 20.69 -12.03
CA THR A 15 -8.47 20.20 -12.55
C THR A 15 -8.37 19.78 -14.01
N GLU A 16 -7.74 20.60 -14.86
CA GLU A 16 -7.53 20.29 -16.27
C GLU A 16 -6.65 19.06 -16.44
N MET A 17 -5.57 18.96 -15.67
CA MET A 17 -4.71 17.78 -15.63
C MET A 17 -5.53 16.54 -15.25
N ALA A 18 -6.26 16.59 -14.13
CA ALA A 18 -7.05 15.47 -13.63
C ALA A 18 -8.06 14.93 -14.67
N SER A 19 -8.69 15.82 -15.46
CA SER A 19 -9.63 15.41 -16.52
C SER A 19 -8.99 14.68 -17.70
N ARG A 20 -7.66 14.74 -17.84
CA ARG A 20 -6.91 14.17 -18.96
C ARG A 20 -6.11 12.93 -18.58
N LEU A 21 -6.09 12.56 -17.30
CA LEU A 21 -5.35 11.40 -16.82
C LEU A 21 -6.13 10.12 -17.14
N ASP A 22 -5.46 9.15 -17.74
CA ASP A 22 -5.94 7.77 -17.79
C ASP A 22 -5.85 7.16 -16.39
N VAL A 23 -7.02 6.85 -15.83
CA VAL A 23 -7.19 6.28 -14.48
C VAL A 23 -7.50 4.78 -14.50
N GLY A 24 -7.61 4.17 -15.70
CA GLY A 24 -8.03 2.79 -15.88
C GLY A 24 -9.48 2.50 -15.49
N ASP A 25 -9.93 1.28 -15.80
CA ASP A 25 -11.30 0.80 -15.53
C ASP A 25 -11.25 -0.71 -15.24
N TRP A 26 -10.63 -1.06 -14.11
CA TRP A 26 -10.48 -2.45 -13.65
C TRP A 26 -11.43 -2.76 -12.50
N THR A 27 -11.94 -3.99 -12.47
CA THR A 27 -12.68 -4.53 -11.33
C THR A 27 -11.78 -4.67 -10.09
N GLU A 28 -12.37 -4.78 -8.89
CA GLU A 28 -11.59 -4.96 -7.65
C GLU A 28 -10.71 -6.22 -7.69
N LYS A 29 -11.17 -7.33 -8.31
CA LYS A 29 -10.36 -8.54 -8.49
C LYS A 29 -9.15 -8.26 -9.39
N GLU A 30 -9.35 -7.59 -10.51
CA GLU A 30 -8.24 -7.21 -11.41
C GLU A 30 -7.27 -6.23 -10.73
N LYS A 31 -7.76 -5.30 -9.91
CA LYS A 31 -6.89 -4.41 -9.13
C LYS A 31 -6.05 -5.18 -8.10
N VAL A 32 -6.61 -6.19 -7.44
CA VAL A 32 -5.86 -7.10 -6.54
C VAL A 32 -4.74 -7.79 -7.31
N VAL A 33 -5.06 -8.36 -8.49
CA VAL A 33 -4.07 -9.01 -9.35
C VAL A 33 -2.97 -8.03 -9.75
N LEU A 34 -3.34 -6.88 -10.32
CA LEU A 34 -2.38 -5.85 -10.74
C LEU A 34 -1.51 -5.41 -9.57
N THR A 35 -2.07 -5.21 -8.38
CA THR A 35 -1.31 -4.84 -7.17
C THR A 35 -0.29 -5.92 -6.82
N CYS A 36 -0.69 -7.20 -6.80
CA CYS A 36 0.26 -8.30 -6.56
C CYS A 36 1.40 -8.27 -7.58
N ARG A 37 1.08 -8.13 -8.88
CA ARG A 37 2.07 -8.06 -9.95
C ARG A 37 3.01 -6.85 -9.80
N MET A 38 2.50 -5.68 -9.43
CA MET A 38 3.31 -4.47 -9.16
C MET A 38 4.30 -4.73 -8.02
N LEU A 39 3.83 -5.32 -6.93
CA LEU A 39 4.62 -5.62 -5.74
C LEU A 39 5.70 -6.68 -6.03
N ALA A 40 5.37 -7.71 -6.80
CA ALA A 40 6.34 -8.73 -7.22
C ALA A 40 7.45 -8.13 -8.08
N MET A 41 7.12 -7.20 -8.99
CA MET A 41 8.12 -6.53 -9.84
C MET A 41 9.16 -5.71 -9.05
N GLU A 42 8.85 -5.32 -7.81
CA GLU A 42 9.75 -4.60 -6.91
C GLU A 42 10.19 -5.49 -5.72
N ASN A 43 10.05 -6.83 -5.84
CA ASN A 43 10.52 -7.84 -4.88
C ASN A 43 9.90 -7.74 -3.48
N HIS A 44 8.63 -7.33 -3.37
CA HIS A 44 7.94 -7.19 -2.08
C HIS A 44 7.56 -8.51 -1.40
N SER A 45 7.58 -9.63 -2.14
CA SER A 45 7.04 -10.93 -1.71
C SER A 45 7.93 -12.05 -2.22
N GLU A 46 8.89 -12.50 -1.40
CA GLU A 46 9.88 -13.53 -1.75
C GLU A 46 9.60 -14.91 -1.12
N THR A 47 8.57 -14.99 -0.26
CA THR A 47 8.20 -16.22 0.46
C THR A 47 6.67 -16.32 0.58
N LEU A 48 6.17 -17.11 1.52
CA LEU A 48 4.74 -17.12 1.89
C LEU A 48 4.28 -15.81 2.58
N ALA A 49 5.21 -14.88 2.87
CA ALA A 49 4.90 -13.55 3.35
C ALA A 49 4.40 -12.65 2.21
N GLY A 50 3.48 -11.75 2.51
CA GLY A 50 2.79 -10.94 1.52
C GLY A 50 1.30 -11.21 1.57
N GLN A 51 0.51 -10.21 1.94
CA GLN A 51 -0.94 -10.31 1.95
C GLN A 51 -1.56 -9.04 1.39
N ILE A 52 -2.62 -9.22 0.61
CA ILE A 52 -3.53 -8.15 0.20
C ILE A 52 -4.94 -8.55 0.58
N THR A 53 -5.71 -7.59 1.11
CA THR A 53 -7.15 -7.76 1.32
C THR A 53 -7.93 -6.56 0.83
N VAL A 54 -9.15 -6.80 0.37
CA VAL A 54 -10.08 -5.75 -0.05
C VAL A 54 -11.44 -6.02 0.58
N ARG A 55 -12.02 -5.03 1.25
CA ARG A 55 -13.34 -5.11 1.87
C ARG A 55 -14.43 -5.05 0.79
N CYS A 56 -15.40 -5.94 0.87
CA CYS A 56 -16.61 -5.92 0.05
C CYS A 56 -17.76 -5.20 0.78
N ALA A 57 -18.75 -4.74 0.02
CA ALA A 57 -19.89 -3.99 0.56
C ALA A 57 -20.74 -4.77 1.58
N ASP A 58 -20.74 -6.09 1.52
CA ASP A 58 -21.49 -6.97 2.41
C ASP A 58 -20.70 -7.48 3.63
N GLY A 59 -19.53 -6.87 3.90
CA GLY A 59 -18.70 -7.19 5.06
C GLY A 59 -17.77 -8.38 4.88
N THR A 60 -17.74 -8.98 3.68
CA THR A 60 -16.74 -10.00 3.30
C THR A 60 -15.47 -9.37 2.75
N PHE A 61 -14.45 -10.18 2.44
CA PHE A 61 -13.14 -9.70 2.00
C PHE A 61 -12.61 -10.51 0.80
N LEU A 62 -12.03 -9.83 -0.18
CA LEU A 62 -11.20 -10.45 -1.22
C LEU A 62 -9.77 -10.61 -0.71
N THR A 63 -9.09 -11.68 -1.11
CA THR A 63 -7.65 -11.89 -0.88
C THR A 63 -7.08 -12.89 -1.89
N THR A 64 -5.79 -13.19 -1.78
CA THR A 64 -5.12 -14.23 -2.57
C THR A 64 -4.92 -15.50 -1.73
N PRO A 65 -4.92 -16.69 -2.35
CA PRO A 65 -4.66 -17.93 -1.67
C PRO A 65 -3.19 -18.00 -1.22
N LEU A 66 -2.96 -18.64 -0.08
CA LEU A 66 -1.65 -18.99 0.42
C LEU A 66 -0.91 -19.84 -0.61
N ALA A 67 0.40 -19.61 -0.73
CA ALA A 67 1.31 -20.32 -1.62
C ALA A 67 1.02 -20.15 -3.13
N VAL A 68 0.32 -19.09 -3.52
CA VAL A 68 0.35 -18.56 -4.89
C VAL A 68 1.19 -17.28 -4.85
N ALA A 69 2.29 -17.26 -5.59
CA ALA A 69 3.20 -16.12 -5.58
C ALA A 69 2.53 -14.89 -6.21
N PHE A 70 2.94 -13.69 -5.81
CA PHE A 70 2.34 -12.45 -6.29
C PHE A 70 2.46 -12.26 -7.81
N ASP A 71 3.50 -12.84 -8.43
CA ASP A 71 3.71 -12.94 -9.88
C ASP A 71 3.06 -14.17 -10.53
N GLU A 72 2.21 -14.89 -9.82
CA GLU A 72 1.37 -15.98 -10.35
C GLU A 72 -0.12 -15.66 -10.21
N VAL A 73 -0.49 -14.66 -9.39
CA VAL A 73 -1.89 -14.29 -9.15
C VAL A 73 -2.57 -13.88 -10.46
N GLU A 74 -3.76 -14.43 -10.67
CA GLU A 74 -4.67 -14.19 -11.81
C GLU A 74 -6.07 -13.96 -11.24
N PRO A 75 -7.03 -13.39 -12.01
CA PRO A 75 -8.36 -13.08 -11.47
C PRO A 75 -9.08 -14.29 -10.88
N ARG A 76 -8.93 -15.48 -11.49
CA ARG A 76 -9.46 -16.76 -10.97
C ARG A 76 -8.86 -17.21 -9.63
N HIS A 77 -7.66 -16.74 -9.29
CA HIS A 77 -7.03 -17.06 -8.01
C HIS A 77 -7.61 -16.22 -6.87
N VAL A 78 -8.22 -15.06 -7.15
CA VAL A 78 -8.76 -14.18 -6.10
C VAL A 78 -9.93 -14.87 -5.39
N ILE A 79 -9.75 -15.14 -4.10
CA ILE A 79 -10.76 -15.77 -3.25
C ILE A 79 -11.52 -14.72 -2.45
N ARG A 80 -12.73 -15.08 -2.01
CA ARG A 80 -13.55 -14.29 -1.11
C ARG A 80 -13.73 -15.03 0.20
N MET A 81 -13.58 -14.35 1.32
CA MET A 81 -13.69 -14.92 2.66
C MET A 81 -14.53 -14.06 3.60
N ASP A 82 -15.03 -14.66 4.69
CA ASP A 82 -15.61 -13.94 5.82
C ASP A 82 -14.56 -13.50 6.85
N ASP A 83 -15.01 -12.89 7.95
CA ASP A 83 -14.17 -12.41 9.04
C ASP A 83 -13.61 -13.52 9.96
N SER A 84 -13.96 -14.78 9.67
CA SER A 84 -13.44 -15.98 10.31
C SER A 84 -12.42 -16.71 9.41
N LEU A 85 -12.01 -16.08 8.30
CA LEU A 85 -11.13 -16.63 7.26
C LEU A 85 -11.72 -17.85 6.54
N ARG A 86 -13.05 -18.05 6.60
CA ARG A 86 -13.72 -19.11 5.82
C ARG A 86 -13.90 -18.63 4.40
N VAL A 87 -13.45 -19.43 3.44
CA VAL A 87 -13.65 -19.17 2.01
C VAL A 87 -15.12 -19.33 1.65
N LEU A 88 -15.68 -18.29 1.05
CA LEU A 88 -17.05 -18.22 0.55
C LEU A 88 -17.11 -18.44 -0.97
N GLU A 89 -16.09 -17.95 -1.70
CA GLU A 89 -15.96 -18.11 -3.16
C GLU A 89 -14.49 -18.28 -3.54
N GLY A 90 -14.23 -19.06 -4.60
CA GLY A 90 -12.88 -19.37 -5.09
C GLY A 90 -12.28 -20.65 -4.49
N VAL A 91 -11.02 -20.95 -4.82
CA VAL A 91 -10.31 -22.18 -4.42
C VAL A 91 -9.00 -21.81 -3.72
N GLY A 92 -8.72 -22.50 -2.62
CA GLY A 92 -7.50 -22.33 -1.84
C GLY A 92 -7.79 -21.97 -0.38
N MET A 93 -6.75 -21.56 0.33
CA MET A 93 -6.83 -21.16 1.74
C MET A 93 -6.23 -19.75 1.87
N PRO A 94 -6.88 -18.80 2.57
CA PRO A 94 -6.26 -17.50 2.83
C PRO A 94 -5.03 -17.67 3.72
N ASN A 95 -4.05 -16.78 3.57
CA ASN A 95 -2.91 -16.74 4.48
C ASN A 95 -3.40 -16.46 5.92
N PRO A 96 -3.07 -17.29 6.93
CA PRO A 96 -3.50 -17.05 8.32
C PRO A 96 -3.11 -15.67 8.87
N ALA A 97 -2.00 -15.11 8.39
CA ALA A 97 -1.55 -13.76 8.75
C ALA A 97 -2.54 -12.67 8.33
N VAL A 98 -3.49 -12.93 7.43
CA VAL A 98 -4.57 -11.97 7.12
C VAL A 98 -5.41 -11.62 8.36
N ARG A 99 -5.39 -12.44 9.41
CA ARG A 99 -6.11 -12.18 10.67
C ARG A 99 -5.88 -10.77 11.22
N PHE A 100 -4.66 -10.24 11.16
CA PHE A 100 -4.41 -8.89 11.70
C PHE A 100 -4.97 -7.76 10.81
N HIS A 101 -5.19 -8.00 9.50
CA HIS A 101 -5.93 -7.07 8.65
C HIS A 101 -7.36 -6.87 9.17
N LEU A 102 -7.99 -7.94 9.66
CA LEU A 102 -9.34 -7.88 10.23
C LEU A 102 -9.41 -7.00 11.49
N TRP A 103 -8.36 -6.99 12.30
CA TRP A 103 -8.24 -6.07 13.44
C TRP A 103 -8.19 -4.61 13.01
N VAL A 104 -7.42 -4.30 11.95
CA VAL A 104 -7.39 -2.97 11.34
C VAL A 104 -8.77 -2.60 10.80
N TYR A 105 -9.40 -3.49 10.02
CA TYR A 105 -10.73 -3.24 9.46
C TYR A 105 -11.82 -3.01 10.51
N ARG A 106 -11.76 -3.68 11.67
CA ARG A 106 -12.71 -3.46 12.78
C ARG A 106 -12.53 -2.09 13.42
N ARG A 107 -11.28 -1.64 13.59
CA ARG A 107 -10.95 -0.32 14.17
C ARG A 107 -11.09 0.84 13.18
N ARG A 108 -10.99 0.57 11.88
CA ARG A 108 -10.97 1.56 10.80
C ARG A 108 -12.01 1.25 9.72
N PRO A 109 -13.28 1.68 9.90
CA PRO A 109 -14.32 1.52 8.89
C PRO A 109 -14.04 2.24 7.57
N ASP A 110 -13.19 3.28 7.60
CA ASP A 110 -12.73 4.03 6.44
C ASP A 110 -11.76 3.24 5.55
N VAL A 111 -11.12 2.19 6.09
CA VAL A 111 -10.19 1.34 5.35
C VAL A 111 -10.95 0.31 4.51
N GLN A 112 -10.64 0.29 3.21
CA GLN A 112 -11.20 -0.62 2.21
C GLN A 112 -10.16 -1.59 1.66
N SER A 113 -8.87 -1.25 1.70
CA SER A 113 -7.81 -2.12 1.19
C SER A 113 -6.60 -2.10 2.11
N ILE A 114 -5.95 -3.26 2.27
CA ILE A 114 -4.75 -3.42 3.09
C ILE A 114 -3.73 -4.26 2.33
N VAL A 115 -2.48 -3.82 2.33
CA VAL A 115 -1.32 -4.60 1.89
C VAL A 115 -0.31 -4.67 3.03
N HIS A 116 0.19 -5.87 3.29
CA HIS A 116 1.36 -6.11 4.12
C HIS A 116 2.42 -6.87 3.33
N THR A 117 3.63 -6.32 3.27
CA THR A 117 4.76 -6.91 2.53
C THR A 117 6.09 -6.64 3.22
N HIS A 118 7.14 -7.37 2.80
CA HIS A 118 8.50 -7.28 3.35
C HIS A 118 9.51 -6.87 2.27
N PRO A 119 9.40 -5.67 1.68
CA PRO A 119 10.29 -5.32 0.58
C PRO A 119 11.73 -5.06 1.06
N PRO A 120 12.76 -5.28 0.22
CA PRO A 120 14.14 -5.37 0.68
C PRO A 120 14.69 -4.14 1.42
N TYR A 121 14.46 -2.92 0.93
CA TYR A 121 14.96 -1.70 1.56
C TYR A 121 14.15 -1.32 2.79
N VAL A 122 12.83 -1.53 2.80
CA VAL A 122 12.02 -1.41 4.03
C VAL A 122 12.51 -2.39 5.09
N SER A 123 12.71 -3.65 4.73
CA SER A 123 13.20 -4.68 5.65
C SER A 123 14.56 -4.27 6.21
N THR A 124 15.45 -3.78 5.34
CA THR A 124 16.77 -3.24 5.73
C THR A 124 16.65 -2.09 6.72
N LEU A 125 15.81 -1.09 6.43
CA LEU A 125 15.58 0.04 7.32
C LEU A 125 14.97 -0.40 8.65
N SER A 126 14.02 -1.33 8.63
CA SER A 126 13.32 -1.81 9.82
C SER A 126 14.25 -2.47 10.84
N MET A 127 15.37 -3.06 10.39
CA MET A 127 16.39 -3.66 11.27
C MET A 127 17.17 -2.62 12.08
N THR A 128 17.14 -1.36 11.67
CA THR A 128 17.84 -0.26 12.39
C THR A 128 17.06 0.26 13.60
N GLY A 129 15.79 -0.12 13.75
CA GLY A 129 14.91 0.42 14.79
C GLY A 129 14.58 1.90 14.63
N GLN A 130 14.80 2.48 13.44
CA GLN A 130 14.49 3.87 13.12
C GLN A 130 13.19 3.99 12.32
N PRO A 131 12.41 5.07 12.50
CA PRO A 131 11.26 5.35 11.65
C PRO A 131 11.69 5.78 10.24
N LEU A 132 10.73 5.79 9.32
CA LEU A 132 10.89 6.46 8.03
C LEU A 132 11.06 7.97 8.25
N ARG A 133 12.06 8.55 7.59
CA ARG A 133 12.30 10.01 7.58
C ARG A 133 11.86 10.59 6.24
N VAL A 134 10.83 11.42 6.28
CA VAL A 134 10.32 12.11 5.09
C VAL A 134 11.21 13.31 4.75
N ALA A 135 12.22 13.06 3.92
CA ALA A 135 13.27 14.01 3.56
C ALA A 135 13.35 14.34 2.06
N HIS A 136 12.42 13.81 1.26
CA HIS A 136 12.33 14.04 -0.18
C HIS A 136 10.86 14.22 -0.59
N MET A 137 10.60 15.06 -1.60
CA MET A 137 9.25 15.40 -2.06
C MET A 137 8.43 14.14 -2.40
N ASP A 138 8.98 13.19 -3.15
CA ASP A 138 8.30 11.92 -3.48
C ASP A 138 7.94 11.04 -2.25
N ALA A 139 8.48 11.31 -1.07
CA ALA A 139 8.16 10.61 0.17
C ALA A 139 7.11 11.35 1.03
N THR A 140 6.64 12.53 0.61
CA THR A 140 5.63 13.29 1.36
C THR A 140 4.28 12.61 1.51
N PRO A 141 3.85 11.61 0.69
CA PRO A 141 2.67 10.81 1.02
C PRO A 141 2.74 10.09 2.39
N PHE A 142 3.92 10.04 3.01
CA PHE A 142 4.13 9.47 4.35
C PHE A 142 4.30 10.54 5.45
N PHE A 143 4.28 11.84 5.13
CA PHE A 143 4.50 12.92 6.08
C PHE A 143 3.37 12.98 7.11
N ASP A 144 3.70 12.75 8.40
CA ASP A 144 2.73 12.56 9.49
C ASP A 144 1.65 11.48 9.22
N ASP A 145 1.91 10.57 8.28
CA ASP A 145 0.96 9.54 7.81
C ASP A 145 1.59 8.15 7.67
N CYS A 146 2.78 7.98 8.25
CA CYS A 146 3.45 6.70 8.42
C CYS A 146 3.81 6.50 9.89
N ALA A 147 3.04 5.65 10.57
CA ALA A 147 3.32 5.26 11.94
C ALA A 147 4.59 4.40 12.02
N PHE A 148 5.14 4.27 13.23
CA PHE A 148 6.27 3.39 13.49
C PHE A 148 6.01 2.54 14.73
N LEU A 149 5.97 1.22 14.56
CA LEU A 149 5.97 0.28 15.68
C LEU A 149 7.40 -0.13 15.99
N LYS A 150 7.94 0.37 17.10
CA LYS A 150 9.33 0.19 17.49
C LYS A 150 9.65 -1.21 18.01
N GLU A 151 8.74 -1.81 18.77
CA GLU A 151 8.95 -3.12 19.39
C GLU A 151 8.27 -4.19 18.55
N TRP A 152 9.02 -5.18 18.07
CA TRP A 152 8.46 -6.28 17.28
C TRP A 152 7.62 -7.20 18.19
N PRO A 153 6.31 -7.33 17.96
CA PRO A 153 5.45 -8.09 18.86
C PRO A 153 5.54 -9.62 18.66
N GLY A 154 6.33 -10.08 17.67
CA GLY A 154 6.40 -11.50 17.29
C GLY A 154 5.66 -11.78 15.98
N LEU A 155 5.38 -13.07 15.73
CA LEU A 155 4.69 -13.51 14.51
C LEU A 155 3.19 -13.16 14.59
N PRO A 156 2.62 -12.45 13.60
CA PRO A 156 1.23 -11.97 13.66
C PRO A 156 0.22 -13.07 13.30
N ILE A 157 0.18 -14.13 14.11
CA ILE A 157 -0.73 -15.28 13.95
C ILE A 157 -1.76 -15.37 15.07
N ALA A 158 -1.56 -14.64 16.17
CA ALA A 158 -2.51 -14.55 17.27
C ALA A 158 -3.24 -13.19 17.25
N ASP A 159 -4.14 -13.02 18.22
CA ASP A 159 -4.99 -11.84 18.32
C ASP A 159 -4.22 -10.63 18.91
N ASP A 160 -3.25 -10.88 19.79
CA ASP A 160 -2.49 -9.84 20.49
C ASP A 160 -1.67 -8.98 19.51
N GLU A 161 -1.01 -9.58 18.51
CA GLU A 161 -0.25 -8.80 17.52
C GLU A 161 -1.18 -7.92 16.67
N GLY A 162 -2.37 -8.42 16.36
CA GLY A 162 -3.37 -7.66 15.62
C GLY A 162 -3.85 -6.43 16.39
N GLU A 163 -4.04 -6.56 17.71
CA GLU A 163 -4.34 -5.44 18.58
C GLU A 163 -3.20 -4.42 18.66
N ILE A 164 -1.96 -4.88 18.85
CA ILE A 164 -0.78 -4.00 18.94
C ILE A 164 -0.58 -3.22 17.63
N ILE A 165 -0.55 -3.91 16.49
CA ILE A 165 -0.26 -3.30 15.19
C ILE A 165 -1.36 -2.30 14.81
N SER A 166 -2.63 -2.68 14.95
CA SER A 166 -3.73 -1.79 14.57
C SER A 166 -3.86 -0.58 15.52
N SER A 167 -3.49 -0.73 16.80
CA SER A 167 -3.42 0.40 17.74
C SER A 167 -2.27 1.34 17.40
N ALA A 168 -1.09 0.80 17.07
CA ALA A 168 0.07 1.59 16.66
C ALA A 168 -0.13 2.32 15.32
N LEU A 169 -0.87 1.71 14.38
CA LEU A 169 -1.26 2.35 13.12
C LEU A 169 -2.11 3.60 13.38
N GLY A 170 -3.00 3.54 14.38
CA GLY A 170 -3.86 4.66 14.76
C GLY A 170 -4.67 5.19 13.58
N LYS A 171 -4.45 6.46 13.24
CA LYS A 171 -5.12 7.15 12.12
C LYS A 171 -4.29 7.19 10.84
N CYS A 172 -3.00 6.81 10.91
CA CYS A 172 -2.13 6.82 9.75
C CYS A 172 -2.65 5.83 8.69
N ARG A 173 -2.32 6.11 7.42
CA ARG A 173 -2.56 5.21 6.28
C ARG A 173 -1.53 4.10 6.19
N SER A 174 -0.39 4.25 6.85
CA SER A 174 0.69 3.28 6.78
C SER A 174 1.46 3.14 8.08
N ILE A 175 2.18 2.03 8.22
CA ILE A 175 3.04 1.76 9.37
C ILE A 175 4.29 0.98 8.94
N LEU A 176 5.44 1.42 9.45
CA LEU A 176 6.69 0.67 9.45
C LEU A 176 6.80 -0.12 10.75
N LEU A 177 7.00 -1.43 10.65
CA LEU A 177 7.14 -2.34 11.78
C LEU A 177 8.63 -2.71 11.92
N ALA A 178 9.27 -2.32 13.02
CA ALA A 178 10.67 -2.67 13.28
C ALA A 178 10.87 -4.20 13.23
N HIS A 179 12.01 -4.63 12.68
CA HIS A 179 12.37 -6.04 12.49
C HIS A 179 11.37 -6.88 11.66
N HIS A 180 10.45 -6.25 10.92
CA HIS A 180 9.39 -6.97 10.22
C HIS A 180 9.17 -6.45 8.80
N GLY A 181 8.41 -5.37 8.62
CA GLY A 181 8.04 -4.91 7.27
C GLY A 181 7.10 -3.73 7.27
N PHE A 182 6.30 -3.61 6.21
CA PHE A 182 5.43 -2.47 5.98
C PHE A 182 3.96 -2.89 5.84
N LEU A 183 3.06 -2.06 6.33
CA LEU A 183 1.63 -2.15 6.04
C LEU A 183 1.10 -0.82 5.53
N ALA A 184 0.27 -0.87 4.48
CA ALA A 184 -0.62 0.21 4.08
C ALA A 184 -2.08 -0.23 4.30
N ALA A 185 -2.91 0.65 4.84
CA ALA A 185 -4.33 0.48 5.08
C ALA A 185 -5.07 1.75 4.65
N THR A 186 -5.74 1.69 3.50
CA THR A 186 -6.24 2.88 2.80
C THR A 186 -7.67 2.71 2.30
N SER A 187 -8.19 3.77 1.68
CA SER A 187 -9.60 3.84 1.23
C SER A 187 -9.87 3.14 -0.11
N SER A 188 -8.83 2.67 -0.81
CA SER A 188 -8.93 2.01 -2.11
C SER A 188 -7.71 1.15 -2.42
N VAL A 189 -7.86 0.17 -3.31
CA VAL A 189 -6.74 -0.69 -3.77
C VAL A 189 -5.66 0.14 -4.44
N GLU A 190 -6.04 1.14 -5.23
CA GLU A 190 -5.12 2.04 -5.93
C GLU A 190 -4.23 2.82 -4.96
N GLU A 191 -4.81 3.37 -3.90
CA GLU A 191 -4.06 4.10 -2.86
C GLU A 191 -3.15 3.15 -2.06
N THR A 192 -3.63 1.94 -1.74
CA THR A 192 -2.83 0.93 -1.05
C THR A 192 -1.62 0.52 -1.89
N ALA A 193 -1.82 0.24 -3.18
CA ALA A 193 -0.77 -0.10 -4.12
C ALA A 193 0.21 1.07 -4.30
N TYR A 194 -0.29 2.30 -4.45
CA TYR A 194 0.53 3.50 -4.60
C TYR A 194 1.48 3.68 -3.40
N LEU A 195 0.97 3.65 -2.17
CA LEU A 195 1.80 3.78 -0.97
C LEU A 195 2.77 2.59 -0.84
N SER A 196 2.33 1.38 -1.14
CA SER A 196 3.20 0.19 -1.08
C SER A 196 4.35 0.25 -2.08
N MET A 197 4.16 0.84 -3.26
CA MET A 197 5.26 1.06 -4.22
C MET A 197 6.21 2.19 -3.77
N LEU A 198 5.67 3.26 -3.18
CA LEU A 198 6.48 4.40 -2.78
C LEU A 198 7.35 4.15 -1.56
N ILE A 199 6.90 3.33 -0.60
CA ILE A 199 7.65 3.11 0.64
C ILE A 199 9.02 2.48 0.37
N GLU A 200 9.11 1.56 -0.58
CA GLU A 200 10.37 0.89 -0.91
C GLU A 200 11.37 1.88 -1.49
N ARG A 201 10.91 2.78 -2.36
CA ARG A 201 11.73 3.88 -2.87
C ARG A 201 12.14 4.86 -1.76
N ALA A 202 11.24 5.18 -0.83
CA ALA A 202 11.53 6.08 0.28
C ALA A 202 12.59 5.48 1.23
N ALA A 203 12.44 4.21 1.60
CA ALA A 203 13.39 3.49 2.43
C ALA A 203 14.78 3.38 1.76
N ARG A 204 14.82 3.03 0.46
CA ARG A 204 16.05 3.01 -0.32
C ARG A 204 16.77 4.35 -0.30
N ASN A 205 16.04 5.43 -0.56
CA ASN A 205 16.60 6.77 -0.57
C ASN A 205 17.12 7.19 0.82
N GLN A 206 16.40 6.87 1.89
CA GLN A 206 16.85 7.16 3.26
C GLN A 206 18.16 6.44 3.57
N ILE A 207 18.25 5.14 3.29
CA ILE A 207 19.47 4.35 3.53
C ILE A 207 20.65 4.94 2.74
N MET A 208 20.46 5.20 1.45
CA MET A 208 21.51 5.78 0.60
C MET A 208 21.92 7.19 1.04
N ALA A 209 20.98 8.02 1.49
CA ALA A 209 21.29 9.36 1.98
C ALA A 209 22.08 9.30 3.30
N GLN A 210 21.73 8.38 4.20
CA GLN A 210 22.43 8.17 5.48
C GLN A 210 23.90 7.76 5.30
N THR A 211 24.26 7.08 4.21
CA THR A 211 25.68 6.77 3.94
C THR A 211 26.50 7.98 3.50
N MET A 212 25.84 9.06 3.05
CA MET A 212 26.49 10.29 2.60
C MET A 212 26.54 11.37 3.69
N GLY A 213 25.71 11.25 4.73
CA GLY A 213 25.65 12.21 5.82
C GLY A 213 24.32 12.18 6.57
N PRO A 214 24.11 13.12 7.52
CA PRO A 214 22.83 13.24 8.20
C PRO A 214 21.72 13.60 7.21
N VAL A 215 20.60 12.90 7.31
CA VAL A 215 19.38 13.23 6.55
C VAL A 215 18.74 14.48 7.14
N THR A 216 18.38 15.45 6.29
CA THR A 216 17.72 16.70 6.68
C THR A 216 16.25 16.66 6.30
N GLU A 217 15.37 17.03 7.22
CA GLU A 217 13.92 17.01 6.98
C GLU A 217 13.44 18.17 6.10
N LEU A 218 12.31 17.95 5.45
CA LEU A 218 11.64 18.98 4.67
C LEU A 218 11.02 20.04 5.58
N ASN A 219 10.76 21.23 5.02
CA ASN A 219 9.88 22.19 5.68
C ASN A 219 8.49 21.55 5.87
N PRO A 220 7.93 21.52 7.10
CA PRO A 220 6.70 20.79 7.39
C PRO A 220 5.47 21.34 6.66
N VAL A 221 5.42 22.64 6.40
CA VAL A 221 4.32 23.27 5.65
C VAL A 221 4.34 22.78 4.19
N LEU A 222 5.51 22.84 3.55
CA LEU A 222 5.68 22.38 2.17
C LEU A 222 5.50 20.86 2.05
N ALA A 223 5.92 20.09 3.07
CA ALA A 223 5.72 18.66 3.12
C ALA A 223 4.24 18.31 3.20
N LYS A 224 3.45 19.03 4.00
CA LYS A 224 2.00 18.85 4.10
C LYS A 224 1.26 19.22 2.82
N GLU A 225 1.64 20.34 2.19
CA GLU A 225 1.07 20.74 0.88
C GLU A 225 1.32 19.66 -0.18
N SER A 226 2.55 19.14 -0.24
CA SER A 226 2.92 18.07 -1.17
C SER A 226 2.24 16.74 -0.85
N HIS A 227 2.09 16.39 0.43
CA HIS A 227 1.33 15.21 0.89
C HIS A 227 -0.11 15.26 0.36
N ASP A 228 -0.81 16.37 0.60
CA ASP A 228 -2.22 16.52 0.22
C ASP A 228 -2.41 16.51 -1.28
N PHE A 229 -1.45 17.09 -2.02
CA PHE A 229 -1.45 17.07 -3.47
C PHE A 229 -1.23 15.67 -4.06
N LEU A 230 -0.20 14.95 -3.61
CA LEU A 230 0.17 13.63 -4.16
C LEU A 230 -0.84 12.53 -3.81
N LEU A 231 -1.62 12.71 -2.74
CA LEU A 231 -2.70 11.80 -2.35
C LEU A 231 -4.07 12.17 -2.94
N GLN A 232 -4.15 13.17 -3.84
CA GLN A 232 -5.39 13.44 -4.56
C GLN A 232 -5.84 12.20 -5.36
N PRO A 233 -7.14 11.87 -5.39
CA PRO A 233 -7.63 10.67 -6.07
C PRO A 233 -7.21 10.56 -7.54
N SER A 234 -7.14 11.67 -8.26
CA SER A 234 -6.69 11.70 -9.66
C SER A 234 -5.21 11.30 -9.81
N ILE A 235 -4.34 11.78 -8.94
CA ILE A 235 -2.90 11.45 -8.94
C ILE A 235 -2.68 9.98 -8.58
N VAL A 236 -3.35 9.52 -7.53
CA VAL A 236 -3.25 8.12 -7.06
C VAL A 236 -3.74 7.16 -8.14
N LYS A 237 -4.93 7.39 -8.70
CA LYS A 237 -5.50 6.51 -9.75
C LYS A 237 -4.67 6.54 -11.03
N ALA A 238 -4.19 7.70 -11.45
CA ALA A 238 -3.32 7.80 -12.63
C ALA A 238 -1.98 7.09 -12.42
N SER A 239 -1.40 7.18 -11.22
CA SER A 239 -0.18 6.47 -10.84
C SER A 239 -0.41 4.96 -10.84
N PHE A 240 -1.51 4.49 -10.26
CA PHE A 240 -1.92 3.08 -10.33
C PHE A 240 -2.07 2.61 -11.77
N ALA A 241 -2.78 3.37 -12.62
CA ALA A 241 -2.95 3.04 -14.03
C ALA A 241 -1.61 2.99 -14.78
N MET A 242 -0.67 3.90 -14.48
CA MET A 242 0.69 3.84 -15.02
C MET A 242 1.42 2.54 -14.63
N PHE A 243 1.36 2.15 -13.35
CA PHE A 243 1.95 0.90 -12.87
C PHE A 243 1.27 -0.31 -13.49
N ALA A 244 -0.06 -0.31 -13.60
CA ALA A 244 -0.83 -1.38 -14.22
C ALA A 244 -0.46 -1.55 -15.70
N ARG A 245 -0.30 -0.46 -16.46
CA ARG A 245 0.18 -0.54 -17.85
C ARG A 245 1.62 -1.06 -17.94
N ARG A 246 2.48 -0.84 -16.92
CA ARG A 246 3.83 -1.44 -16.87
C ARG A 246 3.73 -2.96 -16.66
N VAL A 247 2.91 -3.41 -15.72
CA VAL A 247 2.60 -4.83 -15.49
C VAL A 247 2.09 -5.48 -16.77
N LEU A 248 1.05 -4.92 -17.40
CA LEU A 248 0.42 -5.48 -18.59
C LEU A 248 1.32 -5.51 -19.82
N ARG A 249 2.34 -4.65 -19.90
CA ARG A 249 3.37 -4.76 -20.95
C ARG A 249 4.33 -5.93 -20.71
N GLN A 250 4.62 -6.27 -19.46
CA GLN A 250 5.54 -7.36 -19.11
C GLN A 250 4.83 -8.72 -19.03
N ALA A 251 3.56 -8.73 -18.58
CA ALA A 251 2.71 -9.91 -18.50
C ALA A 251 1.32 -9.60 -19.10
N PRO A 252 1.18 -9.57 -20.44
CA PRO A 252 -0.09 -9.26 -21.12
C PRO A 252 -1.24 -10.23 -20.80
N GLN A 253 -0.92 -11.40 -20.26
CA GLN A 253 -1.85 -12.44 -19.85
C GLN A 253 -2.32 -12.29 -18.39
N ALA A 254 -1.77 -11.36 -17.60
CA ALA A 254 -2.02 -11.29 -16.16
C ALA A 254 -3.50 -11.13 -15.76
N LEU A 255 -4.33 -10.55 -16.64
CA LEU A 255 -5.78 -10.38 -16.43
C LEU A 255 -6.64 -11.28 -17.31
N LYS A 256 -6.04 -12.21 -18.07
CA LYS A 256 -6.81 -13.14 -18.87
C LYS A 256 -7.26 -14.28 -17.98
N ASP A 257 -8.56 -14.53 -17.95
CA ASP A 257 -9.09 -15.80 -17.47
C ASP A 257 -8.80 -16.84 -18.56
N GLU A 258 -7.66 -17.53 -18.48
CA GLU A 258 -7.47 -18.75 -19.26
C GLU A 258 -8.37 -19.83 -18.65
N ALA A 259 -9.39 -20.21 -19.41
CA ALA A 259 -10.40 -21.21 -19.08
C ALA A 259 -9.80 -22.62 -18.93
#